data_AF-A0AAV2KGI4-F1
#
_entry.id   AF-A0AAV2KGI4-F1
#
_cell.length_a   1.000
_cell.length_b   1.000
_cell.length_c   1.000
_cell.angle_alpha   90.00
_cell.angle_beta   90.00
_cell.angle_gamma   90.00
#
_symmetry.space_group_name_H-M   'P 1'
#
loop_
_entity.id
_entity.type
_entity.pdbx_description
1 polymer ?
#
loop_
_entity_poly.entity_id
_entity_poly.type
_entity_poly.pdbx_seq_one_letter_code
_entity_poly.pdbx_strand_id
1 'polypeptide(L)'
;MRLLSVLCCNLDTFLLLESQYNICSMLLQRQKENVTELDNGEGDIILDSLSVERNFVLVCVSAVGGPSERKVPPRSIQEGDDPFPWPLFSCYPVPQCYTMEMKRTEPISSDHELNTFLASTEAISDESWVKVCRSHYRRVMAKTPTRLTGDDLADLLEKAVSHLSKADCEQFFPQALYTGEEESVTSAALTSVEELGINICLSYGSSLKLLGDDAVGDLTLLMKHMKVFFCSQRLKTTSRLICVQDYPGHDWLVCTVFLLMKGHMERAMRLLLELSSLLVSAFIWPPRIHASVHIPLAVAESGIGPLYWCTAHYVEMLLKSELPLVHSAFRISGFTPSQMCVHWLTQCFWNYLDWSEIRHYLCTCVLMGADYQVYVCVAVFKHLQPAILQQTQSQELQVFLKEEPIQGFRICDYLDFMESLEHKYKDIVLSDMTSVCNPVD
;
A
#
# COMPACT_ATOMS: atom_id res chain seq x y z
N MET A 1 1.44 -17.22 19.55
CA MET A 1 2.19 -17.08 18.28
C MET A 1 1.26 -16.86 17.08
N ARG A 2 0.31 -17.76 16.80
CA ARG A 2 -0.64 -17.58 15.67
C ARG A 2 -1.38 -16.24 15.64
N LEU A 3 -1.88 -15.78 16.80
CA LEU A 3 -2.50 -14.46 16.91
C LEU A 3 -1.51 -13.32 16.58
N LEU A 4 -0.27 -13.42 17.10
CA LEU A 4 0.78 -12.43 16.80
C LEU A 4 1.07 -12.39 15.30
N SER A 5 1.16 -13.55 14.65
CA SER A 5 1.33 -13.63 13.20
C SER A 5 0.25 -12.85 12.45
N VAL A 6 -1.02 -13.10 12.76
CA VAL A 6 -2.15 -12.43 12.09
C VAL A 6 -2.16 -10.92 12.35
N LEU A 7 -1.78 -10.49 13.56
CA LEU A 7 -1.67 -9.07 13.89
C LEU A 7 -0.54 -8.39 13.10
N CYS A 8 0.60 -9.05 12.98
CA CYS A 8 1.78 -8.53 12.29
C CYS A 8 1.62 -8.47 10.76
N CYS A 9 0.58 -9.07 10.18
CA CYS A 9 0.26 -8.90 8.76
C CYS A 9 -0.18 -7.48 8.40
N ASN A 10 -0.71 -6.73 9.36
CA ASN A 10 -0.97 -5.31 9.20
C ASN A 10 0.29 -4.53 9.60
N LEU A 11 0.86 -3.78 8.66
CA LEU A 11 2.14 -3.12 8.90
C LEU A 11 2.07 -2.09 10.04
N ASP A 12 0.99 -1.31 10.15
CA ASP A 12 0.83 -0.34 11.24
C ASP A 12 0.73 -1.03 12.60
N THR A 13 0.00 -2.15 12.66
CA THR A 13 -0.09 -2.96 13.89
C THR A 13 1.27 -3.55 14.25
N PHE A 14 2.04 -4.04 13.26
CA PHE A 14 3.40 -4.48 13.49
C PHE A 14 4.29 -3.36 14.03
N LEU A 15 4.29 -2.19 13.39
CA LEU A 15 5.09 -1.03 13.83
C LEU A 15 4.77 -0.62 15.27
N LEU A 16 3.49 -0.63 15.64
CA LEU A 16 3.06 -0.36 17.00
C LEU A 16 3.61 -1.41 17.98
N LEU A 17 3.45 -2.70 17.66
CA LEU A 17 3.93 -3.79 18.52
C LEU A 17 5.45 -3.77 18.66
N GLU A 18 6.17 -3.51 17.57
CA GLU A 18 7.63 -3.40 17.57
C GLU A 18 8.10 -2.18 18.37
N SER A 19 7.45 -1.03 18.19
CA SER A 19 7.78 0.18 18.94
C SER A 19 7.56 0.03 20.45
N GLN A 20 6.53 -0.71 20.88
CA GLN A 20 6.17 -0.81 22.29
C GLN A 20 6.85 -1.99 23.00
N TYR A 21 7.08 -3.09 22.29
CA TYR A 21 7.51 -4.36 22.89
C TYR A 21 8.80 -4.93 22.30
N ASN A 22 9.33 -4.35 21.23
CA ASN A 22 10.54 -4.84 20.54
C ASN A 22 10.43 -6.34 20.23
N ILE A 23 9.32 -6.72 19.58
CA ILE A 23 8.92 -8.11 19.38
C ILE A 23 9.95 -8.86 18.53
N CYS A 24 10.59 -8.21 17.56
CA CYS A 24 11.61 -8.85 16.72
C CYS A 24 12.80 -9.31 17.57
N SER A 25 13.33 -8.43 18.43
CA SER A 25 14.44 -8.77 19.33
C SER A 25 14.07 -9.91 20.28
N MET A 26 12.88 -9.86 20.87
CA MET A 26 12.38 -10.94 21.72
C MET A 26 12.29 -12.27 20.98
N LEU A 27 11.72 -12.29 19.78
CA LEU A 27 11.56 -13.50 18.98
C LEU A 27 12.92 -14.08 18.53
N LEU A 28 13.84 -13.23 18.07
CA LEU A 28 15.20 -13.62 17.69
C LEU A 28 15.97 -14.21 18.87
N GLN A 29 15.88 -13.57 20.05
CA GLN A 29 16.53 -14.06 21.26
C GLN A 29 15.98 -15.44 21.65
N ARG A 30 14.66 -15.62 21.63
CA ARG A 30 14.06 -16.94 21.88
C ARG A 30 14.51 -17.96 20.84
N GLN A 31 14.64 -17.57 19.58
CA GLN A 31 15.09 -18.47 18.51
C GLN A 31 16.51 -18.96 18.77
N LYS A 32 17.41 -18.06 19.19
CA LYS A 32 18.80 -18.39 19.57
C LYS A 32 18.91 -19.25 20.82
N GLU A 33 18.02 -19.05 21.79
CA GLU A 33 17.99 -19.84 23.04
C GLU A 33 17.44 -21.26 22.81
N ASN A 34 16.72 -21.51 21.71
CA ASN A 34 16.10 -22.79 21.43
C ASN A 34 17.08 -23.76 20.76
N VAL A 35 18.18 -24.08 21.44
CA VAL A 35 19.26 -24.94 20.94
C VAL A 35 19.37 -26.24 21.71
N THR A 36 19.90 -27.28 21.07
CA THR A 36 20.22 -28.55 21.75
C THR A 36 21.34 -28.35 22.78
N GLU A 37 21.23 -28.97 23.95
CA GLU A 37 22.31 -28.97 24.93
C GLU A 37 23.50 -29.78 24.39
N LEU A 38 24.58 -29.10 24.02
CA LEU A 38 25.88 -29.71 23.70
C LEU A 38 26.93 -29.19 24.68
N ASP A 39 27.82 -30.07 25.14
CA ASP A 39 28.89 -29.78 26.10
C ASP A 39 29.86 -28.65 25.64
N ASN A 40 29.80 -28.29 24.35
CA ASN A 40 30.72 -27.36 23.69
C ASN A 40 30.12 -25.96 23.45
N GLY A 41 28.84 -25.73 23.77
CA GLY A 41 28.18 -24.43 23.65
C GLY A 41 27.67 -24.02 22.25
N GLU A 42 27.86 -24.85 21.23
CA GLU A 42 27.35 -24.63 19.86
C GLU A 42 26.24 -25.63 19.50
N GLY A 43 25.12 -25.56 20.21
CA GLY A 43 23.92 -26.36 19.91
C GLY A 43 23.24 -25.94 18.60
N ASP A 44 22.70 -26.90 17.85
CA ASP A 44 21.83 -26.61 16.71
C ASP A 44 20.45 -26.15 17.20
N ILE A 45 19.80 -25.28 16.45
CA ILE A 45 18.44 -24.82 16.79
C ILE A 45 17.48 -26.00 16.70
N ILE A 46 16.73 -26.24 17.78
CA ILE A 46 15.71 -27.28 17.85
C ILE A 46 14.59 -26.96 16.85
N LEU A 47 14.37 -27.89 15.93
CA LEU A 47 13.28 -27.84 14.97
C LEU A 47 12.01 -28.41 15.61
N ASP A 48 11.08 -27.53 15.94
CA ASP A 48 9.80 -27.86 16.55
C ASP A 48 8.70 -26.90 16.02
N SER A 49 7.45 -27.16 16.38
CA SER A 49 6.32 -26.33 15.93
C SER A 49 6.43 -24.85 16.33
N LEU A 50 7.08 -24.53 17.46
CA LEU A 50 7.27 -23.16 17.95
C LEU A 50 8.42 -22.46 17.24
N SER A 51 9.51 -23.15 16.92
CA SER A 51 10.63 -22.58 16.15
C SER A 51 10.23 -22.31 14.70
N VAL A 52 9.39 -23.16 14.10
CA VAL A 52 8.79 -22.91 12.78
C VAL A 52 7.84 -21.71 12.80
N GLU A 53 6.94 -21.63 13.77
CA GLU A 53 5.99 -20.52 13.86
C GLU A 53 6.70 -19.18 14.20
N ARG A 54 7.76 -19.20 15.03
CA ARG A 54 8.61 -18.02 15.26
C ARG A 54 9.33 -17.57 14.02
N ASN A 55 9.94 -18.52 13.29
CA ASN A 55 10.59 -18.23 12.02
C ASN A 55 9.61 -17.62 11.02
N PHE A 56 8.38 -18.14 10.93
CA PHE A 56 7.33 -17.56 10.11
C PHE A 56 7.09 -16.08 10.44
N VAL A 57 6.83 -15.77 11.72
CA VAL A 57 6.56 -14.39 12.14
C VAL A 57 7.75 -13.48 11.83
N LEU A 58 8.96 -13.90 12.19
CA LEU A 58 10.19 -13.14 11.96
C LEU A 58 10.40 -12.85 10.46
N VAL A 59 10.20 -13.83 9.59
CA VAL A 59 10.31 -13.61 8.15
C VAL A 59 9.24 -12.66 7.64
N CYS A 60 7.97 -12.82 8.05
CA CYS A 60 6.88 -11.98 7.58
C CYS A 60 7.04 -10.49 7.94
N VAL A 61 7.63 -10.19 9.10
CA VAL A 61 7.83 -8.80 9.56
C VAL A 61 9.13 -8.19 9.04
N SER A 62 10.14 -9.01 8.70
CA SER A 62 11.43 -8.52 8.24
C SER A 62 11.61 -8.54 6.72
N ALA A 63 10.83 -9.34 5.98
CA ALA A 63 10.84 -9.38 4.52
C ALA A 63 9.52 -8.81 3.96
N VAL A 64 9.56 -7.56 3.49
CA VAL A 64 8.44 -6.90 2.81
C VAL A 64 8.55 -7.13 1.30
N GLY A 65 7.42 -7.41 0.66
CA GLY A 65 7.34 -7.60 -0.79
C GLY A 65 6.11 -8.40 -1.23
N GLY A 66 5.81 -8.34 -2.52
CA GLY A 66 4.75 -9.12 -3.14
C GLY A 66 5.09 -10.60 -3.38
N PRO A 67 4.19 -11.36 -4.01
CA PRO A 67 4.35 -12.78 -4.32
C PRO A 67 5.68 -13.18 -4.99
N SER A 68 6.22 -12.31 -5.85
CA SER A 68 7.43 -12.56 -6.64
C SER A 68 8.71 -12.02 -6.00
N GLU A 69 8.57 -11.30 -4.87
CA GLU A 69 9.64 -10.51 -4.25
C GLU A 69 10.08 -11.07 -2.90
N ARG A 70 9.20 -11.82 -2.24
CA ARG A 70 9.51 -12.53 -1.00
C ARG A 70 8.95 -13.94 -1.00
N LYS A 71 9.56 -14.81 -0.19
CA LYS A 71 9.06 -16.16 0.08
C LYS A 71 8.68 -16.29 1.53
N VAL A 72 7.42 -16.60 1.78
CA VAL A 72 6.92 -16.89 3.12
C VAL A 72 7.23 -18.37 3.44
N PRO A 73 7.90 -18.69 4.56
CA PRO A 73 8.21 -20.07 4.93
C PRO A 73 6.94 -20.88 5.20
N PRO A 74 6.98 -22.21 5.01
CA PRO A 74 5.90 -23.08 5.45
C PRO A 74 5.79 -23.08 6.98
N ARG A 75 4.59 -23.40 7.49
CA ARG A 75 4.32 -23.53 8.93
C ARG A 75 4.34 -24.97 9.45
N SER A 76 4.47 -25.93 8.55
CA SER A 76 4.45 -27.35 8.84
C SER A 76 5.84 -27.96 8.65
N ILE A 77 6.20 -28.85 9.56
CA ILE A 77 7.36 -29.74 9.42
C ILE A 77 6.95 -30.91 8.53
N GLN A 78 7.76 -31.23 7.52
CA GLN A 78 7.51 -32.34 6.62
C GLN A 78 8.14 -33.63 7.15
N GLU A 79 7.66 -34.79 6.70
CA GLU A 79 8.32 -36.07 6.95
C GLU A 79 9.49 -36.25 5.98
N GLY A 80 10.64 -36.75 6.47
CA GLY A 80 11.80 -37.05 5.63
C GLY A 80 13.13 -36.64 6.26
N ASP A 81 14.21 -36.75 5.47
CA ASP A 81 15.59 -36.47 5.89
C ASP A 81 15.87 -34.97 6.08
N ASP A 82 15.17 -34.10 5.35
CA ASP A 82 15.19 -32.65 5.52
C ASP A 82 13.76 -32.15 5.79
N PRO A 83 13.31 -32.26 7.06
CA PRO A 83 11.92 -31.99 7.43
C PRO A 83 11.56 -30.49 7.35
N PHE A 84 12.55 -29.61 7.21
CA PHE A 84 12.33 -28.17 7.03
C PHE A 84 13.51 -27.53 6.25
N PRO A 85 13.46 -27.53 4.91
CA PRO A 85 14.55 -27.09 4.02
C PRO A 85 14.67 -25.55 3.94
N TRP A 86 14.43 -24.86 5.06
CA TRP A 86 14.44 -23.40 5.15
C TRP A 86 15.26 -22.96 6.36
N PRO A 87 16.25 -22.07 6.18
CA PRO A 87 17.10 -21.63 7.28
C PRO A 87 16.26 -20.88 8.33
N LEU A 88 16.39 -21.29 9.58
CA LEU A 88 15.73 -20.61 10.70
C LEU A 88 16.40 -19.26 10.96
N PHE A 89 15.61 -18.19 10.86
CA PHE A 89 16.07 -16.82 11.04
C PHE A 89 16.36 -16.53 12.52
N SER A 90 17.64 -16.49 12.88
CA SER A 90 18.11 -16.31 14.26
C SER A 90 18.86 -14.99 14.49
N CYS A 91 19.37 -14.34 13.44
CA CYS A 91 19.99 -13.02 13.51
C CYS A 91 19.90 -12.31 12.16
N TYR A 92 19.94 -10.97 12.19
CA TYR A 92 20.01 -10.16 10.98
C TYR A 92 21.36 -10.33 10.26
N PRO A 93 21.40 -10.23 8.91
CA PRO A 93 20.28 -9.95 8.02
C PRO A 93 19.34 -11.15 7.81
N VAL A 94 18.13 -10.90 7.30
CA VAL A 94 17.18 -11.97 6.94
C VAL A 94 17.85 -12.95 5.96
N PRO A 95 17.69 -14.28 6.13
CA PRO A 95 18.25 -15.24 5.20
C PRO A 95 17.80 -14.99 3.75
N GLN A 96 18.77 -14.98 2.82
CA GLN A 96 18.55 -14.58 1.43
C GLN A 96 17.50 -15.43 0.69
N CYS A 97 17.21 -16.66 1.15
CA CYS A 97 16.17 -17.49 0.53
C CYS A 97 14.76 -16.88 0.67
N TYR A 98 14.54 -15.99 1.64
CA TYR A 98 13.25 -15.34 1.89
C TYR A 98 13.07 -14.03 1.13
N THR A 99 14.16 -13.41 0.69
CA THR A 99 14.16 -12.20 -0.15
C THR A 99 14.53 -12.61 -1.57
N MET A 100 13.58 -12.56 -2.50
CA MET A 100 13.91 -12.90 -3.88
C MET A 100 14.67 -11.75 -4.51
N GLU A 101 15.90 -12.01 -4.97
CA GLU A 101 16.55 -11.08 -5.88
C GLU A 101 15.70 -10.99 -7.15
N MET A 102 15.22 -9.79 -7.47
CA MET A 102 14.61 -9.55 -8.77
C MET A 102 15.62 -9.94 -9.84
N LYS A 103 15.27 -10.97 -10.63
CA LYS A 103 15.95 -11.21 -11.90
C LYS A 103 15.79 -9.94 -12.70
N ARG A 104 16.91 -9.31 -13.10
CA ARG A 104 16.88 -8.19 -14.04
C ARG A 104 16.11 -8.66 -15.26
N THR A 105 14.86 -8.22 -15.39
CA THR A 105 14.11 -8.37 -16.62
C THR A 105 14.91 -7.61 -17.67
N GLU A 106 15.27 -8.26 -18.77
CA GLU A 106 15.90 -7.56 -19.88
C GLU A 106 15.05 -6.33 -20.23
N PRO A 107 15.65 -5.18 -20.56
CA PRO A 107 14.91 -3.97 -20.86
C PRO A 107 14.01 -4.24 -22.08
N ILE A 108 12.74 -4.54 -21.81
CA ILE A 108 11.71 -4.57 -22.84
C ILE A 108 11.64 -3.14 -23.36
N SER A 109 11.68 -2.97 -24.69
CA SER A 109 11.59 -1.63 -25.29
C SER A 109 10.34 -0.92 -24.75
N SER A 110 10.54 0.22 -24.10
CA SER A 110 9.46 1.05 -23.59
C SER A 110 8.52 1.48 -24.72
N ASP A 111 7.28 1.83 -24.36
CA ASP A 111 6.32 2.25 -25.36
C ASP A 111 6.71 3.62 -25.95
N HIS A 112 7.22 3.59 -27.19
CA HIS A 112 7.70 4.78 -27.89
C HIS A 112 6.57 5.80 -28.12
N GLU A 113 5.30 5.39 -28.27
CA GLU A 113 4.20 6.34 -28.48
C GLU A 113 3.88 7.11 -27.19
N LEU A 114 3.78 6.41 -26.06
CA LEU A 114 3.52 7.06 -24.77
C LEU A 114 4.68 8.00 -24.38
N ASN A 115 5.92 7.54 -24.56
CA ASN A 115 7.08 8.36 -24.22
C ASN A 115 7.22 9.58 -25.13
N THR A 116 6.87 9.45 -26.41
CA THR A 116 6.79 10.60 -27.33
C THR A 116 5.69 11.57 -26.90
N PHE A 117 4.52 11.06 -26.50
CA PHE A 117 3.43 11.90 -26.00
C PHE A 117 3.82 12.64 -24.71
N LEU A 118 4.42 11.94 -23.74
CA LEU A 118 4.89 12.56 -22.51
C LEU A 118 5.98 13.60 -22.79
N ALA A 119 6.87 13.36 -23.76
CA ALA A 119 7.91 14.30 -24.16
C ALA A 119 7.39 15.49 -24.99
N SER A 120 6.16 15.40 -25.52
CA SER A 120 5.58 16.45 -26.34
C SER A 120 5.26 17.68 -25.49
N THR A 121 5.69 18.85 -25.98
CA THR A 121 5.43 20.18 -25.41
C THR A 121 4.36 20.93 -26.20
N GLU A 122 3.55 20.22 -27.00
CA GLU A 122 2.51 20.84 -27.81
C GLU A 122 1.50 21.57 -26.91
N ALA A 123 1.02 22.73 -27.38
CA ALA A 123 0.03 23.57 -26.69
C ALA A 123 -1.36 22.92 -26.75
N ILE A 124 -1.51 21.82 -26.02
CA ILE A 124 -2.75 21.11 -25.80
C ILE A 124 -3.33 21.63 -24.48
N SER A 125 -4.64 21.93 -24.44
CA SER A 125 -5.28 22.31 -23.17
C SER A 125 -5.18 21.16 -22.16
N ASP A 126 -5.06 21.47 -20.88
CA ASP A 126 -4.84 20.46 -19.83
C ASP A 126 -5.93 19.37 -19.82
N GLU A 127 -7.20 19.74 -20.00
CA GLU A 127 -8.32 18.81 -20.11
C GLU A 127 -8.16 17.83 -21.30
N SER A 128 -7.82 18.37 -22.47
CA SER A 128 -7.57 17.53 -23.65
C SER A 128 -6.33 16.65 -23.49
N TRP A 129 -5.29 17.12 -22.80
CA TRP A 129 -4.10 16.33 -22.51
C TRP A 129 -4.46 15.14 -21.62
N VAL A 130 -5.22 15.35 -20.54
CA VAL A 130 -5.66 14.28 -19.63
C VAL A 130 -6.47 13.23 -20.38
N LYS A 131 -7.41 13.64 -21.24
CA LYS A 131 -8.22 12.71 -22.04
C LYS A 131 -7.39 11.85 -22.99
N VAL A 132 -6.39 12.47 -23.65
CA VAL A 132 -5.45 11.75 -24.53
C VAL A 132 -4.58 10.80 -23.71
N CYS A 133 -4.05 11.26 -22.57
CA CYS A 133 -3.25 10.47 -21.64
C CYS A 133 -4.00 9.23 -21.15
N ARG A 134 -5.25 9.39 -20.69
CA ARG A 134 -6.15 8.28 -20.29
C ARG A 134 -6.32 7.27 -21.43
N SER A 135 -6.48 7.75 -22.66
CA SER A 135 -6.66 6.89 -23.84
C SER A 135 -5.40 6.12 -24.20
N HIS A 136 -4.21 6.73 -24.09
CA HIS A 136 -2.94 6.04 -24.26
C HIS A 136 -2.71 5.00 -23.17
N TYR A 137 -2.94 5.37 -21.90
CA TYR A 137 -2.80 4.46 -20.77
C TYR A 137 -3.66 3.19 -20.96
N ARG A 138 -4.96 3.35 -21.25
CA ARG A 138 -5.86 2.22 -21.54
C ARG A 138 -5.35 1.33 -22.67
N ARG A 139 -4.91 1.95 -23.78
CA ARG A 139 -4.39 1.22 -24.95
C ARG A 139 -3.17 0.38 -24.59
N VAL A 140 -2.21 0.95 -23.87
CA VAL A 140 -0.97 0.27 -23.50
C VAL A 140 -1.26 -0.85 -22.52
N MET A 141 -2.10 -0.60 -21.51
CA MET A 141 -2.52 -1.62 -20.54
C MET A 141 -3.25 -2.79 -21.20
N ALA A 142 -4.07 -2.55 -22.24
CA ALA A 142 -4.79 -3.61 -22.95
C ALA A 142 -3.91 -4.42 -23.91
N LYS A 143 -2.93 -3.79 -24.59
CA LYS A 143 -2.17 -4.44 -25.68
C LYS A 143 -0.79 -4.93 -25.25
N THR A 144 -0.07 -4.14 -24.47
CA THR A 144 1.34 -4.36 -24.14
C THR A 144 1.67 -3.84 -22.74
N PRO A 145 1.04 -4.39 -21.68
CA PRO A 145 1.23 -3.89 -20.31
C PRO A 145 2.67 -4.02 -19.83
N THR A 146 3.42 -5.01 -20.32
CA THR A 146 4.84 -5.24 -19.98
C THR A 146 5.79 -4.16 -20.51
N ARG A 147 5.32 -3.23 -21.35
CA ARG A 147 6.12 -2.12 -21.88
C ARG A 147 6.12 -0.88 -21.00
N LEU A 148 5.23 -0.78 -20.02
CA LEU A 148 5.24 0.29 -19.03
C LEU A 148 6.26 -0.06 -17.95
N THR A 149 7.45 0.51 -18.05
CA THR A 149 8.49 0.31 -17.05
C THR A 149 8.27 1.21 -15.83
N GLY A 150 9.08 1.00 -14.78
CA GLY A 150 8.99 1.82 -13.57
C GLY A 150 9.23 3.30 -13.79
N ASP A 151 10.17 3.64 -14.68
CA ASP A 151 10.50 5.02 -15.01
C ASP A 151 9.36 5.69 -15.79
N ASP A 152 8.81 4.97 -16.78
CA ASP A 152 7.69 5.49 -17.57
C ASP A 152 6.47 5.80 -16.68
N LEU A 153 6.19 4.94 -15.69
CA LEU A 153 5.07 5.14 -14.75
C LEU A 153 5.31 6.31 -13.78
N ALA A 154 6.55 6.53 -13.33
CA ALA A 154 6.88 7.66 -12.46
C ALA A 154 6.68 8.99 -13.20
N ASP A 155 7.20 9.08 -14.43
CA ASP A 155 7.07 10.28 -15.26
C ASP A 155 5.62 10.52 -15.71
N LEU A 156 4.88 9.45 -16.01
CA LEU A 156 3.45 9.50 -16.30
C LEU A 156 2.67 10.07 -15.10
N LEU A 157 2.95 9.57 -13.89
CA LEU A 157 2.25 10.01 -12.68
C LEU A 157 2.57 11.47 -12.37
N GLU A 158 3.84 11.89 -12.44
CA GLU A 158 4.26 13.27 -12.20
C GLU A 158 3.57 14.24 -13.16
N LYS A 159 3.54 13.93 -14.46
CA LYS A 159 2.86 14.77 -15.47
C LYS A 159 1.36 14.77 -15.27
N ALA A 160 0.76 13.61 -15.02
CA ALA A 160 -0.69 13.51 -14.81
C ALA A 160 -1.14 14.36 -13.62
N VAL A 161 -0.46 14.25 -12.48
CA VAL A 161 -0.77 15.04 -11.28
C VAL A 161 -0.58 16.55 -11.56
N SER A 162 0.47 16.94 -12.27
CA SER A 162 0.73 18.34 -12.61
C SER A 162 -0.35 18.94 -13.52
N HIS A 163 -0.87 18.18 -14.50
CA HIS A 163 -1.97 18.62 -15.36
C HIS A 163 -3.31 18.64 -14.62
N LEU A 164 -3.60 17.61 -13.81
CA LEU A 164 -4.88 17.47 -13.09
C LEU A 164 -5.04 18.51 -11.97
N SER A 165 -3.94 18.90 -11.31
CA SER A 165 -3.95 19.82 -10.15
C SER A 165 -4.20 21.28 -10.50
N LYS A 166 -4.21 21.63 -11.79
CA LYS A 166 -4.52 22.98 -12.26
C LYS A 166 -6.01 23.30 -12.12
N ALA A 167 -6.31 24.55 -11.77
CA ALA A 167 -7.66 25.02 -11.45
C ALA A 167 -8.71 24.78 -12.56
N ASP A 168 -8.30 24.79 -13.82
CA ASP A 168 -9.20 24.60 -14.97
C ASP A 168 -9.43 23.11 -15.33
N CYS A 169 -8.87 22.16 -14.57
CA CYS A 169 -8.95 20.72 -14.86
C CYS A 169 -9.75 19.95 -13.81
N GLU A 170 -9.08 19.25 -12.88
CA GLU A 170 -9.72 18.37 -11.89
C GLU A 170 -9.30 18.72 -10.45
N GLN A 171 -8.84 19.96 -10.21
CA GLN A 171 -8.53 20.43 -8.87
C GLN A 171 -9.78 20.37 -7.98
N PHE A 172 -9.69 19.66 -6.86
CA PHE A 172 -10.82 19.46 -5.95
C PHE A 172 -10.62 20.16 -4.60
N PHE A 173 -9.41 20.07 -4.04
CA PHE A 173 -9.03 20.78 -2.81
C PHE A 173 -8.22 22.04 -3.14
N PRO A 174 -8.33 23.10 -2.32
CA PRO A 174 -7.50 24.29 -2.47
C PRO A 174 -6.02 23.90 -2.47
N GLN A 175 -5.26 24.43 -3.42
CA GLN A 175 -3.81 24.20 -3.44
C GLN A 175 -3.21 24.86 -2.21
N ALA A 176 -2.56 24.05 -1.39
CA ALA A 176 -2.00 24.53 -0.14
C ALA A 176 -0.72 25.33 -0.38
N LEU A 177 -0.68 26.56 0.15
CA LEU A 177 0.51 27.40 0.18
C LEU A 177 1.48 26.83 1.23
N TYR A 178 2.22 25.80 0.87
CA TYR A 178 3.26 25.24 1.72
C TYR A 178 4.54 26.07 1.58
N THR A 179 4.89 26.84 2.62
CA THR A 179 6.09 27.70 2.64
C THR A 179 7.34 26.97 3.12
N GLY A 180 7.21 25.75 3.66
CA GLY A 180 8.36 24.90 4.02
C GLY A 180 9.36 25.55 4.96
N GLU A 181 8.89 26.31 5.96
CA GLU A 181 9.77 27.02 6.90
C GLU A 181 10.76 26.05 7.56
N GLU A 182 12.06 26.19 7.24
CA GLU A 182 13.12 25.25 7.65
C GLU A 182 13.16 25.02 9.17
N GLU A 183 12.86 26.04 9.97
CA GLU A 183 12.79 25.93 11.45
C GLU A 183 11.67 24.98 11.92
N SER A 184 10.52 24.98 11.24
CA SER A 184 9.40 24.09 11.57
C SER A 184 9.70 22.63 11.19
N VAL A 185 10.41 22.42 10.09
CA VAL A 185 10.77 21.09 9.59
C VAL A 185 11.90 20.49 10.43
N THR A 186 12.90 21.29 10.78
CA THR A 186 14.02 20.84 11.64
C THR A 186 13.55 20.51 13.05
N SER A 187 12.58 21.26 13.59
CA SER A 187 11.99 21.00 14.91
C SER A 187 10.95 19.87 14.93
N ALA A 188 10.42 19.44 13.78
CA ALA A 188 9.48 18.33 13.70
C ALA A 188 10.14 17.01 14.13
N ALA A 189 9.64 16.43 15.22
CA ALA A 189 10.06 15.12 15.70
C ALA A 189 9.20 14.01 15.07
N LEU A 190 9.87 12.98 14.59
CA LEU A 190 9.22 11.74 14.18
C LEU A 190 9.04 10.85 15.42
N THR A 191 7.96 10.09 15.43
CA THR A 191 7.68 9.07 16.44
C THR A 191 8.50 7.83 16.13
N SER A 192 8.69 6.98 17.14
CA SER A 192 9.35 5.67 16.97
C SER A 192 8.64 4.79 15.93
N VAL A 193 7.31 4.89 15.81
CA VAL A 193 6.50 4.19 14.79
C VAL A 193 6.88 4.69 13.40
N GLU A 194 7.01 6.01 13.21
CA GLU A 194 7.41 6.60 11.93
C GLU A 194 8.85 6.21 11.55
N GLU A 195 9.78 6.21 12.50
CA GLU A 195 11.17 5.79 12.27
C GLU A 195 11.28 4.31 11.86
N LEU A 196 10.51 3.43 12.51
CA LEU A 196 10.43 2.02 12.13
C LEU A 196 9.84 1.85 10.72
N GLY A 197 8.80 2.62 10.36
CA GLY A 197 8.22 2.62 9.01
C GLY A 197 9.23 3.05 7.95
N ILE A 198 10.02 4.09 8.22
CA ILE A 198 11.14 4.52 7.37
C ILE A 198 12.13 3.37 7.16
N ASN A 199 12.53 2.68 8.21
CA ASN A 199 13.47 1.55 8.12
C ASN A 199 12.91 0.40 7.26
N ILE A 200 11.61 0.11 7.36
CA ILE A 200 10.95 -0.89 6.51
C ILE A 200 10.97 -0.45 5.04
N CYS A 201 10.63 0.82 4.77
CA CYS A 201 10.65 1.38 3.41
C CYS A 201 12.04 1.33 2.78
N LEU A 202 13.07 1.71 3.53
CA LEU A 202 14.46 1.68 3.06
C LEU A 202 14.95 0.25 2.80
N SER A 203 14.59 -0.71 3.67
CA SER A 203 14.93 -2.12 3.49
C SER A 203 14.26 -2.70 2.24
N TYR A 204 12.98 -2.38 2.02
CA TYR A 204 12.26 -2.81 0.84
C TYR A 204 12.80 -2.15 -0.44
N GLY A 205 13.01 -0.83 -0.43
CA GLY A 205 13.58 -0.09 -1.56
C GLY A 205 15.00 -0.53 -1.93
N SER A 206 15.81 -0.92 -0.95
CA SER A 206 17.14 -1.51 -1.16
C SER A 206 17.03 -2.90 -1.81
N SER A 207 16.08 -3.72 -1.38
CA SER A 207 15.80 -5.04 -1.97
C SER A 207 15.35 -4.91 -3.44
N LEU A 208 14.58 -3.87 -3.75
CA LEU A 208 14.17 -3.51 -5.12
C LEU A 208 15.26 -2.79 -5.93
N LYS A 209 16.40 -2.43 -5.31
CA LYS A 209 17.50 -1.69 -5.94
C LYS A 209 17.07 -0.33 -6.51
N LEU A 210 16.19 0.37 -5.80
CA LEU A 210 15.65 1.68 -6.22
C LEU A 210 16.33 2.88 -5.54
N LEU A 211 17.04 2.65 -4.44
CA LEU A 211 17.55 3.71 -3.57
C LEU A 211 19.05 3.95 -3.74
N GLY A 212 19.45 5.20 -3.59
CA GLY A 212 20.86 5.62 -3.49
C GLY A 212 21.33 5.78 -2.03
N ASP A 213 22.58 6.21 -1.85
CA ASP A 213 23.25 6.27 -0.55
C ASP A 213 22.60 7.26 0.45
N ASP A 214 22.02 8.37 -0.04
CA ASP A 214 21.41 9.43 0.80
C ASP A 214 19.94 9.17 1.16
N ALA A 215 19.37 8.03 0.75
CA ALA A 215 17.93 7.76 0.84
C ALA A 215 17.35 7.84 2.27
N VAL A 216 18.15 7.54 3.30
CA VAL A 216 17.73 7.61 4.71
C VAL A 216 17.41 9.06 5.10
N GLY A 217 18.33 9.97 4.79
CA GLY A 217 18.19 11.40 5.10
C GLY A 217 17.03 12.02 4.32
N ASP A 218 16.98 11.72 3.02
CA ASP A 218 15.94 12.21 2.11
C ASP A 218 14.53 11.76 2.51
N LEU A 219 14.34 10.49 2.84
CA LEU A 219 13.02 9.99 3.28
C LEU A 219 12.63 10.58 4.64
N THR A 220 13.59 10.70 5.57
CA THR A 220 13.34 11.31 6.89
C THR A 220 12.90 12.76 6.75
N LEU A 221 13.59 13.52 5.89
CA LEU A 221 13.25 14.91 5.63
C LEU A 221 11.90 15.04 4.92
N LEU A 222 11.62 14.20 3.91
CA LEU A 222 10.32 14.13 3.24
C LEU A 222 9.17 13.89 4.23
N MET A 223 9.33 12.92 5.13
CA MET A 223 8.33 12.60 6.16
C MET A 223 8.08 13.80 7.08
N LYS A 224 9.13 14.54 7.47
CA LYS A 224 8.99 15.76 8.26
C LYS A 224 8.23 16.86 7.49
N HIS A 225 8.55 17.07 6.21
CA HIS A 225 7.82 18.03 5.37
C HIS A 225 6.33 17.69 5.29
N MET A 226 5.99 16.42 5.03
CA MET A 226 4.59 15.97 4.95
C MET A 226 3.87 16.07 6.30
N LYS A 227 4.56 15.77 7.40
CA LYS A 227 4.01 15.94 8.75
C LYS A 227 3.66 17.40 9.04
N VAL A 228 4.58 18.33 8.77
CA VAL A 228 4.32 19.78 8.94
C VAL A 228 3.17 20.22 8.04
N PHE A 229 3.15 19.76 6.79
CA PHE A 229 2.09 20.03 5.84
C PHE A 229 0.71 19.59 6.36
N PHE A 230 0.57 18.36 6.83
CA PHE A 230 -0.70 17.88 7.37
C PHE A 230 -1.10 18.60 8.66
N CYS A 231 -0.16 18.87 9.56
CA CYS A 231 -0.42 19.62 10.78
C CYS A 231 -1.03 21.00 10.48
N SER A 232 -0.66 21.64 9.37
CA SER A 232 -1.26 22.91 8.93
C SER A 232 -2.72 22.77 8.47
N GLN A 233 -3.14 21.57 8.08
CA GLN A 233 -4.47 21.25 7.54
C GLN A 233 -5.32 20.40 8.49
N ARG A 234 -4.87 20.18 9.73
CA ARG A 234 -5.63 19.42 10.74
C ARG A 234 -6.43 20.33 11.64
N LEU A 235 -7.63 19.88 11.98
CA LEU A 235 -8.45 20.52 12.99
C LEU A 235 -7.82 20.32 14.37
N LYS A 236 -7.74 21.40 15.15
CA LYS A 236 -7.30 21.31 16.55
C LYS A 236 -8.45 20.75 17.38
N THR A 237 -8.43 19.45 17.63
CA THR A 237 -9.41 18.79 18.49
C THR A 237 -9.08 18.95 19.97
N THR A 238 -10.11 19.06 20.81
CA THR A 238 -10.01 18.98 22.28
C THR A 238 -10.18 17.53 22.78
N SER A 239 -10.43 16.59 21.87
CA SER A 239 -10.59 15.17 22.19
C SER A 239 -9.35 14.63 22.89
N ARG A 240 -9.55 13.75 23.89
CA ARG A 240 -8.46 13.05 24.60
C ARG A 240 -8.03 11.76 23.92
N LEU A 241 -8.72 11.34 22.85
CA LEU A 241 -8.40 10.11 22.12
C LEU A 241 -7.21 10.35 21.21
N ILE A 242 -6.10 9.63 21.46
CA ILE A 242 -4.84 9.76 20.71
C ILE A 242 -5.06 9.55 19.22
N CYS A 243 -5.88 8.57 18.84
CA CYS A 243 -6.21 8.26 17.43
C CYS A 243 -7.01 9.34 16.71
N VAL A 244 -7.44 10.39 17.39
CA VAL A 244 -8.12 11.57 16.81
C VAL A 244 -7.21 12.80 16.86
N GLN A 245 -6.21 12.80 17.76
CA GLN A 245 -5.21 13.86 17.87
C GLN A 245 -4.11 13.73 16.83
N ASP A 246 -3.67 12.50 16.56
CA ASP A 246 -2.66 12.19 15.56
C ASP A 246 -3.04 10.91 14.80
N TYR A 247 -2.51 10.79 13.59
CA TYR A 247 -2.71 9.59 12.79
C TYR A 247 -1.96 8.42 13.44
N PRO A 248 -2.65 7.31 13.78
CA PRO A 248 -2.04 6.24 14.57
C PRO A 248 -1.12 5.30 13.78
N GLY A 249 -1.05 5.43 12.45
CA GLY A 249 -0.25 4.57 11.57
C GLY A 249 0.94 5.28 10.93
N HIS A 250 1.57 4.62 9.96
CA HIS A 250 2.63 5.20 9.13
C HIS A 250 2.11 5.67 7.78
N ASP A 251 2.80 6.63 7.15
CA ASP A 251 2.43 7.14 5.84
C ASP A 251 3.02 6.29 4.71
N TRP A 252 2.38 5.14 4.46
CA TRP A 252 2.79 4.21 3.41
C TRP A 252 2.70 4.79 1.99
N LEU A 253 1.86 5.80 1.77
CA LEU A 253 1.77 6.43 0.46
C LEU A 253 2.99 7.30 0.18
N VAL A 254 3.46 8.07 1.17
CA VAL A 254 4.71 8.84 1.04
C VAL A 254 5.88 7.92 0.75
N CYS A 255 6.01 6.80 1.48
CA CYS A 255 7.01 5.76 1.18
C CYS A 255 6.88 5.22 -0.25
N THR A 256 5.66 4.91 -0.68
CA THR A 256 5.39 4.40 -2.03
C THR A 256 5.80 5.41 -3.10
N VAL A 257 5.46 6.70 -2.94
CA VAL A 257 5.85 7.76 -3.89
C VAL A 257 7.36 7.99 -3.88
N PHE A 258 8.00 7.94 -2.71
CA PHE A 258 9.46 8.06 -2.61
C PHE A 258 10.17 6.94 -3.37
N LEU A 259 9.71 5.69 -3.22
CA LEU A 259 10.24 4.54 -3.98
C LEU A 259 9.94 4.65 -5.48
N LEU A 260 8.75 5.12 -5.86
CA LEU A 260 8.38 5.38 -7.27
C LEU A 260 9.34 6.40 -7.90
N MET A 261 9.74 7.42 -7.13
CA MET A 261 10.69 8.45 -7.55
C MET A 261 12.15 8.06 -7.34
N LYS A 262 12.45 6.77 -7.11
CA LYS A 262 13.81 6.23 -6.92
C LYS A 262 14.62 6.98 -5.83
N GLY A 263 13.94 7.41 -4.78
CA GLY A 263 14.54 8.14 -3.67
C GLY A 263 14.76 9.63 -3.90
N HIS A 264 14.30 10.21 -5.02
CA HIS A 264 14.38 11.65 -5.25
C HIS A 264 13.35 12.42 -4.40
N MET A 265 13.80 12.96 -3.26
CA MET A 265 12.97 13.71 -2.31
C MET A 265 12.15 14.83 -2.96
N GLU A 266 12.79 15.72 -3.72
CA GLU A 266 12.13 16.91 -4.30
C GLU A 266 11.02 16.56 -5.29
N ARG A 267 11.24 15.53 -6.12
CA ARG A 267 10.23 15.03 -7.07
C ARG A 267 9.06 14.41 -6.31
N ALA A 268 9.35 13.57 -5.31
CA ALA A 268 8.32 12.97 -4.47
C ALA A 268 7.50 14.03 -3.74
N MET A 269 8.15 15.01 -3.13
CA MET A 269 7.50 16.12 -2.42
C MET A 269 6.60 16.94 -3.33
N ARG A 270 7.08 17.35 -4.52
CA ARG A 270 6.27 18.09 -5.49
C ARG A 270 5.04 17.30 -5.89
N LEU A 271 5.21 16.02 -6.24
CA LEU A 271 4.10 15.15 -6.62
C LEU A 271 3.08 15.03 -5.50
N LEU A 272 3.53 14.80 -4.25
CA LEU A 272 2.66 14.66 -3.09
C LEU A 272 1.87 15.95 -2.81
N LEU A 273 2.51 17.12 -2.88
CA LEU A 273 1.86 18.41 -2.69
C LEU A 273 0.79 18.66 -3.78
N GLU A 274 1.10 18.39 -5.04
CA GLU A 274 0.14 18.55 -6.13
C GLU A 274 -0.99 17.51 -6.05
N LEU A 275 -0.67 16.25 -5.72
CA LEU A 275 -1.63 15.16 -5.52
C LEU A 275 -2.63 15.50 -4.43
N SER A 276 -2.20 16.20 -3.37
CA SER A 276 -3.06 16.63 -2.26
C SER A 276 -4.21 17.55 -2.69
N SER A 277 -4.14 18.16 -3.88
CA SER A 277 -5.21 18.98 -4.46
C SER A 277 -6.29 18.15 -5.17
N LEU A 278 -6.03 16.88 -5.47
CA LEU A 278 -6.93 16.02 -6.24
C LEU A 278 -7.88 15.25 -5.34
N LEU A 279 -9.09 14.95 -5.83
CA LEU A 279 -10.11 14.17 -5.09
C LEU A 279 -9.57 12.80 -4.66
N VAL A 280 -8.83 12.12 -5.55
CA VAL A 280 -8.25 10.78 -5.30
C VAL A 280 -7.44 10.72 -4.00
N SER A 281 -6.74 11.82 -3.64
CA SER A 281 -5.94 11.89 -2.42
C SER A 281 -6.74 11.74 -1.13
N ALA A 282 -8.05 12.03 -1.14
CA ALA A 282 -8.90 11.79 0.03
C ALA A 282 -9.13 10.30 0.32
N PHE A 283 -8.87 9.42 -0.65
CA PHE A 283 -9.17 7.99 -0.58
C PHE A 283 -7.91 7.12 -0.55
N ILE A 284 -6.92 7.43 -1.39
CA ILE A 284 -5.66 6.68 -1.45
C ILE A 284 -4.67 7.09 -0.35
N TRP A 285 -4.89 8.24 0.31
CA TRP A 285 -3.96 8.83 1.29
C TRP A 285 -4.62 9.07 2.66
N PRO A 286 -4.88 8.02 3.46
CA PRO A 286 -5.56 8.16 4.74
C PRO A 286 -4.93 9.18 5.72
N PRO A 287 -3.59 9.25 5.90
CA PRO A 287 -2.94 10.26 6.75
C PRO A 287 -3.30 11.71 6.41
N ARG A 288 -3.50 12.02 5.13
CA ARG A 288 -3.79 13.36 4.63
C ARG A 288 -5.20 13.82 5.04
N ILE A 289 -6.19 12.94 4.93
CA ILE A 289 -7.59 13.29 5.23
C ILE A 289 -7.94 13.12 6.72
N HIS A 290 -7.05 12.49 7.49
CA HIS A 290 -7.23 12.27 8.92
C HIS A 290 -7.34 13.59 9.69
N ALA A 291 -8.47 13.80 10.37
CA ALA A 291 -8.80 15.03 11.10
C ALA A 291 -8.62 16.32 10.28
N SER A 292 -8.78 16.23 8.95
CA SER A 292 -8.53 17.35 8.03
C SER A 292 -9.61 18.43 8.14
N VAL A 293 -9.22 19.70 7.93
CA VAL A 293 -10.14 20.83 7.79
C VAL A 293 -11.06 20.72 6.57
N HIS A 294 -10.73 19.82 5.63
CA HIS A 294 -11.48 19.65 4.38
C HIS A 294 -12.67 18.69 4.49
N ILE A 295 -12.82 17.98 5.62
CA ILE A 295 -13.97 17.11 5.88
C ILE A 295 -14.87 17.72 6.97
N PRO A 296 -16.16 17.34 7.01
CA PRO A 296 -17.06 17.82 8.05
C PRO A 296 -16.55 17.53 9.46
N LEU A 297 -16.81 18.45 10.39
CA LEU A 297 -16.32 18.36 11.76
C LEU A 297 -16.71 17.03 12.44
N ALA A 298 -17.95 16.57 12.25
CA ALA A 298 -18.42 15.30 12.82
C ALA A 298 -17.61 14.09 12.33
N VAL A 299 -17.21 14.08 11.05
CA VAL A 299 -16.38 13.02 10.47
C VAL A 299 -14.96 13.13 11.02
N ALA A 300 -14.39 14.33 11.07
CA ALA A 300 -13.06 14.56 11.62
C ALA A 300 -12.94 14.11 13.09
N GLU A 301 -13.93 14.42 13.92
CA GLU A 301 -13.97 14.04 15.35
C GLU A 301 -14.18 12.53 15.56
N SER A 302 -14.82 11.85 14.61
CA SER A 302 -15.01 10.39 14.68
C SER A 302 -13.72 9.60 14.42
N GLY A 303 -12.75 10.19 13.71
CA GLY A 303 -11.54 9.51 13.23
C GLY A 303 -11.80 8.52 12.07
N ILE A 304 -13.04 8.39 11.60
CA ILE A 304 -13.43 7.46 10.52
C ILE A 304 -13.35 8.19 9.17
N GLY A 305 -12.29 7.91 8.41
CA GLY A 305 -12.06 8.56 7.12
C GLY A 305 -12.92 8.02 5.96
N PRO A 306 -12.91 8.71 4.79
CA PRO A 306 -13.66 8.34 3.58
C PRO A 306 -13.39 6.93 3.04
N LEU A 307 -12.19 6.41 3.30
CA LEU A 307 -11.85 5.01 3.02
C LEU A 307 -12.87 4.03 3.62
N TYR A 308 -13.34 4.29 4.85
CA TYR A 308 -14.23 3.39 5.57
C TYR A 308 -15.68 3.53 5.14
N TRP A 309 -16.21 4.75 5.16
CA TRP A 309 -17.63 4.97 4.93
C TRP A 309 -18.01 5.08 3.44
N CYS A 310 -17.05 5.36 2.55
CA CYS A 310 -17.29 5.45 1.12
C CYS A 310 -16.70 4.27 0.36
N THR A 311 -15.37 4.11 0.32
CA THR A 311 -14.74 3.03 -0.46
C THR A 311 -15.22 1.66 0.00
N ALA A 312 -15.18 1.38 1.30
CA ALA A 312 -15.58 0.09 1.84
C ALA A 312 -17.07 -0.21 1.58
N HIS A 313 -17.94 0.79 1.78
CA HIS A 313 -19.37 0.70 1.47
C HIS A 313 -19.61 0.30 0.00
N TYR A 314 -18.97 1.00 -0.94
CA TYR A 314 -19.16 0.75 -2.36
C TYR A 314 -18.57 -0.58 -2.82
N VAL A 315 -17.47 -1.02 -2.23
CA VAL A 315 -16.97 -2.38 -2.47
C VAL A 315 -18.01 -3.41 -2.03
N GLU A 316 -18.58 -3.30 -0.84
CA GLU A 316 -19.62 -4.23 -0.39
C GLU A 316 -20.86 -4.24 -1.29
N MET A 317 -21.31 -3.06 -1.71
CA MET A 317 -22.44 -2.91 -2.62
C MET A 317 -22.15 -3.62 -3.96
N LEU A 318 -21.00 -3.36 -4.57
CA LEU A 318 -20.62 -3.96 -5.86
C LEU A 318 -20.35 -5.47 -5.73
N LEU A 319 -19.80 -5.95 -4.62
CA LEU A 319 -19.66 -7.39 -4.39
C LEU A 319 -21.01 -8.08 -4.34
N LYS A 320 -22.00 -7.45 -3.71
CA LYS A 320 -23.36 -8.01 -3.64
C LYS A 320 -24.01 -8.12 -5.02
N SER A 321 -23.78 -7.16 -5.92
CA SER A 321 -24.38 -7.14 -7.26
C SER A 321 -23.57 -7.94 -8.29
N GLU A 322 -22.26 -7.75 -8.36
CA GLU A 322 -21.40 -8.27 -9.43
C GLU A 322 -20.72 -9.60 -9.05
N LEU A 323 -20.48 -9.86 -7.75
CA LEU A 323 -19.79 -11.06 -7.26
C LEU A 323 -20.56 -11.75 -6.10
N PRO A 324 -21.82 -12.16 -6.30
CA PRO A 324 -22.70 -12.62 -5.22
C PRO A 324 -22.18 -13.86 -4.48
N LEU A 325 -21.37 -14.70 -5.14
CA LEU A 325 -20.71 -15.86 -4.52
C LEU A 325 -19.65 -15.43 -3.51
N VAL A 326 -18.83 -14.42 -3.86
CA VAL A 326 -17.85 -13.82 -2.96
C VAL A 326 -18.57 -13.16 -1.78
N HIS A 327 -19.59 -12.34 -2.05
CA HIS A 327 -20.39 -11.72 -0.99
C HIS A 327 -20.98 -12.76 -0.02
N SER A 328 -21.50 -13.87 -0.55
CA SER A 328 -22.05 -14.96 0.27
C SER A 328 -20.99 -15.68 1.09
N ALA A 329 -19.79 -15.89 0.55
CA ALA A 329 -18.66 -16.47 1.27
C ALA A 329 -18.29 -15.66 2.51
N PHE A 330 -18.16 -14.33 2.38
CA PHE A 330 -17.91 -13.44 3.51
C PHE A 330 -19.03 -13.50 4.58
N ARG A 331 -20.29 -13.53 4.15
CA ARG A 331 -21.43 -13.69 5.07
C ARG A 331 -21.37 -15.00 5.84
N ILE A 332 -21.00 -16.10 5.19
CA ILE A 332 -20.85 -17.42 5.84
C ILE A 332 -19.67 -17.42 6.82
N SER A 333 -18.56 -16.78 6.46
CA SER A 333 -17.37 -16.66 7.32
C SER A 333 -17.52 -15.64 8.45
N GLY A 334 -18.60 -14.86 8.50
CA GLY A 334 -18.94 -14.00 9.63
C GLY A 334 -18.16 -12.68 9.71
N PHE A 335 -17.59 -12.20 8.59
CA PHE A 335 -16.89 -10.91 8.55
C PHE A 335 -17.10 -10.19 7.21
N THR A 336 -16.83 -8.89 7.17
CA THR A 336 -17.14 -8.04 6.01
C THR A 336 -15.97 -7.92 5.05
N PRO A 337 -16.19 -7.94 3.72
CA PRO A 337 -15.14 -7.68 2.72
C PRO A 337 -14.41 -6.34 2.95
N SER A 338 -15.13 -5.33 3.44
CA SER A 338 -14.57 -4.01 3.79
C SER A 338 -13.34 -4.08 4.69
N GLN A 339 -13.33 -5.01 5.65
CA GLN A 339 -12.18 -5.16 6.56
C GLN A 339 -10.91 -5.55 5.80
N MET A 340 -11.03 -6.35 4.74
CA MET A 340 -9.88 -6.76 3.92
C MET A 340 -9.44 -5.64 2.99
N CYS A 341 -10.39 -4.92 2.38
CA CYS A 341 -10.06 -3.74 1.58
C CYS A 341 -9.33 -2.67 2.37
N VAL A 342 -9.85 -2.30 3.54
CA VAL A 342 -9.17 -1.33 4.41
C VAL A 342 -7.77 -1.83 4.75
N HIS A 343 -7.65 -3.09 5.16
CA HIS A 343 -6.36 -3.70 5.50
C HIS A 343 -5.34 -3.62 4.35
N TRP A 344 -5.74 -3.89 3.11
CA TRP A 344 -4.85 -3.78 1.96
C TRP A 344 -4.54 -2.32 1.61
N LEU A 345 -5.55 -1.45 1.61
CA LEU A 345 -5.45 -0.05 1.16
C LEU A 345 -4.66 0.84 2.12
N THR A 346 -4.77 0.65 3.44
CA THR A 346 -4.05 1.47 4.42
C THR A 346 -2.53 1.32 4.33
N GLN A 347 -2.05 0.20 3.75
CA GLN A 347 -0.63 -0.06 3.50
C GLN A 347 -0.28 -0.11 2.01
N CYS A 348 -1.07 0.54 1.14
CA CYS A 348 -0.82 0.61 -0.30
C CYS A 348 -0.56 -0.76 -0.98
N PHE A 349 -1.23 -1.81 -0.51
CA PHE A 349 -1.03 -3.21 -0.93
C PHE A 349 0.38 -3.79 -0.70
N TRP A 350 1.24 -3.13 0.08
CA TRP A 350 2.51 -3.72 0.51
C TRP A 350 2.24 -5.08 1.15
N ASN A 351 3.10 -6.05 0.88
CA ASN A 351 2.96 -7.47 1.26
C ASN A 351 1.92 -8.31 0.50
N TYR A 352 1.05 -7.70 -0.31
CA TYR A 352 -0.02 -8.39 -1.03
C TYR A 352 0.17 -8.37 -2.54
N LEU A 353 0.66 -7.26 -3.10
CA LEU A 353 0.93 -7.11 -4.52
C LEU A 353 2.42 -6.93 -4.77
N ASP A 354 2.88 -7.39 -5.93
CA ASP A 354 4.22 -7.07 -6.43
C ASP A 354 4.34 -5.56 -6.67
N TRP A 355 5.56 -5.02 -6.54
CA TRP A 355 5.87 -3.62 -6.78
C TRP A 355 5.37 -3.12 -8.14
N SER A 356 5.38 -3.97 -9.17
CA SER A 356 4.80 -3.61 -10.47
C SER A 356 3.34 -3.21 -10.37
N GLU A 357 2.55 -3.98 -9.65
CA GLU A 357 1.11 -3.78 -9.52
C GLU A 357 0.78 -2.64 -8.54
N ILE A 358 1.59 -2.42 -7.50
CA ILE A 358 1.44 -1.26 -6.61
C ILE A 358 1.58 0.05 -7.41
N ARG A 359 2.55 0.13 -8.33
CA ARG A 359 2.72 1.30 -9.20
C ARG A 359 1.55 1.48 -10.17
N HIS A 360 1.09 0.37 -10.77
CA HIS A 360 -0.09 0.41 -11.64
C HIS A 360 -1.36 0.79 -10.88
N TYR A 361 -1.52 0.37 -9.63
CA TYR A 361 -2.64 0.74 -8.77
C TYR A 361 -2.70 2.25 -8.58
N LEU A 362 -1.57 2.86 -8.17
CA LEU A 362 -1.49 4.30 -7.96
C LEU A 362 -1.77 5.06 -9.27
N CYS A 363 -1.15 4.65 -10.38
CA CYS A 363 -1.40 5.26 -11.68
C CYS A 363 -2.86 5.13 -12.12
N THR A 364 -3.49 3.97 -11.91
CA THR A 364 -4.89 3.73 -12.26
C THR A 364 -5.81 4.66 -11.48
N CYS A 365 -5.65 4.76 -10.16
CA CYS A 365 -6.48 5.62 -9.33
C CYS A 365 -6.31 7.10 -9.69
N VAL A 366 -5.09 7.56 -9.96
CA VAL A 366 -4.84 8.97 -10.32
C VAL A 366 -5.33 9.28 -11.73
N LEU A 367 -5.02 8.43 -12.71
CA LEU A 367 -5.39 8.69 -14.10
C LEU A 367 -6.86 8.48 -14.36
N MET A 368 -7.49 7.47 -13.76
CA MET A 368 -8.84 7.04 -14.14
C MET A 368 -9.95 7.61 -13.25
N GLY A 369 -9.60 8.05 -12.04
CA GLY A 369 -10.53 8.69 -11.11
C GLY A 369 -10.52 8.01 -9.74
N ALA A 370 -11.04 8.72 -8.74
CA ALA A 370 -11.05 8.22 -7.37
C ALA A 370 -11.88 6.93 -7.21
N ASP A 371 -12.95 6.77 -8.00
CA ASP A 371 -13.82 5.59 -8.02
C ASP A 371 -13.11 4.31 -8.48
N TYR A 372 -12.01 4.42 -9.23
CA TYR A 372 -11.19 3.26 -9.59
C TYR A 372 -10.55 2.56 -8.38
N GLN A 373 -10.40 3.23 -7.23
CA GLN A 373 -10.00 2.53 -6.00
C GLN A 373 -11.01 1.44 -5.61
N VAL A 374 -12.31 1.71 -5.78
CA VAL A 374 -13.39 0.74 -5.55
C VAL A 374 -13.31 -0.37 -6.59
N TYR A 375 -13.18 -0.02 -7.88
CA TYR A 375 -13.19 -1.01 -8.96
C TYR A 375 -11.98 -1.94 -8.90
N VAL A 376 -10.79 -1.44 -8.51
CA VAL A 376 -9.61 -2.28 -8.27
C VAL A 376 -9.87 -3.26 -7.14
N CYS A 377 -10.46 -2.84 -6.03
CA CYS A 377 -10.81 -3.74 -4.93
C CYS A 377 -11.78 -4.85 -5.36
N VAL A 378 -12.80 -4.50 -6.14
CA VAL A 378 -13.76 -5.47 -6.69
C VAL A 378 -13.07 -6.42 -7.69
N ALA A 379 -12.13 -5.92 -8.49
CA ALA A 379 -11.31 -6.73 -9.39
C ALA A 379 -10.41 -7.71 -8.63
N VAL A 380 -9.79 -7.29 -7.52
CA VAL A 380 -9.02 -8.18 -6.64
C VAL A 380 -9.90 -9.30 -6.09
N PHE A 381 -11.12 -8.99 -5.64
CA PHE A 381 -12.06 -10.02 -5.18
C PHE A 381 -12.53 -10.95 -6.30
N LYS A 382 -12.73 -10.43 -7.51
CA LYS A 382 -13.05 -11.24 -8.69
C LYS A 382 -11.93 -12.24 -8.98
N HIS A 383 -10.69 -11.78 -8.94
CA HIS A 383 -9.51 -12.61 -9.11
C HIS A 383 -9.42 -13.72 -8.04
N LEU A 384 -9.63 -13.34 -6.77
CA LEU A 384 -9.55 -14.25 -5.64
C LEU A 384 -10.77 -15.17 -5.49
N GLN A 385 -11.83 -15.00 -6.29
CA GLN A 385 -13.08 -15.74 -6.12
C GLN A 385 -12.90 -17.27 -5.97
N PRO A 386 -12.10 -17.97 -6.81
CA PRO A 386 -11.91 -19.41 -6.64
C PRO A 386 -11.29 -19.77 -5.28
N ALA A 387 -10.25 -19.03 -4.87
CA ALA A 387 -9.58 -19.24 -3.60
C ALA A 387 -10.49 -18.89 -2.41
N ILE A 388 -11.27 -17.81 -2.49
CA ILE A 388 -12.23 -17.41 -1.47
C ILE A 388 -13.25 -18.53 -1.23
N LEU A 389 -13.81 -19.10 -2.31
CA LEU A 389 -14.79 -20.18 -2.19
C LEU A 389 -14.18 -21.45 -1.59
N GLN A 390 -12.95 -21.80 -1.97
CA GLN A 390 -12.23 -22.92 -1.38
C GLN A 390 -11.93 -22.71 0.11
N GLN A 391 -11.40 -21.53 0.48
CA GLN A 391 -10.99 -21.23 1.85
C GLN A 391 -12.18 -20.97 2.79
N THR A 392 -13.36 -20.69 2.23
CA THR A 392 -14.60 -20.67 3.00
C THR A 392 -14.96 -22.07 3.50
N GLN A 393 -14.70 -23.12 2.71
CA GLN A 393 -15.00 -24.50 3.09
C GLN A 393 -14.07 -25.02 4.19
N SER A 394 -12.80 -24.56 4.18
CA SER A 394 -11.81 -24.89 5.22
C SER A 394 -11.93 -24.04 6.49
N GLN A 395 -12.81 -23.04 6.51
CA GLN A 395 -12.95 -22.05 7.61
C GLN A 395 -11.71 -21.17 7.84
N GLU A 396 -10.81 -21.08 6.85
CA GLU A 396 -9.55 -20.32 6.95
C GLU A 396 -9.59 -19.02 6.14
N LEU A 397 -10.73 -18.61 5.59
CA LEU A 397 -10.86 -17.47 4.68
C LEU A 397 -10.22 -16.17 5.22
N GLN A 398 -10.50 -15.82 6.48
CA GLN A 398 -9.98 -14.57 7.05
C GLN A 398 -8.46 -14.61 7.22
N VAL A 399 -7.92 -15.76 7.61
CA VAL A 399 -6.48 -15.94 7.79
C VAL A 399 -5.79 -15.93 6.42
N PHE A 400 -6.34 -16.65 5.44
CA PHE A 400 -5.87 -16.64 4.06
C PHE A 400 -5.76 -15.22 3.50
N LEU A 401 -6.83 -14.41 3.57
CA LEU A 401 -6.83 -13.06 2.99
C LEU A 401 -5.88 -12.08 3.72
N LYS A 402 -5.53 -12.36 4.98
CA LYS A 402 -4.59 -11.55 5.76
C LYS A 402 -3.15 -11.99 5.60
N GLU A 403 -2.87 -13.28 5.45
CA GLU A 403 -1.50 -13.79 5.48
C GLU A 403 -0.93 -14.02 4.09
N GLU A 404 -1.76 -14.49 3.15
CA GLU A 404 -1.30 -14.89 1.83
C GLU A 404 -1.25 -13.69 0.88
N PRO A 405 -0.17 -13.57 0.08
CA PRO A 405 -0.08 -12.55 -0.95
C PRO A 405 -1.02 -12.89 -2.12
N ILE A 406 -1.44 -11.87 -2.88
CA ILE A 406 -2.39 -12.01 -3.98
C ILE A 406 -1.64 -12.46 -5.23
N GLN A 407 -1.52 -13.78 -5.41
CA GLN A 407 -0.72 -14.35 -6.48
C GLN A 407 -1.36 -14.22 -7.86
N GLY A 408 -0.63 -13.64 -8.81
CA GLY A 408 -1.04 -13.60 -10.22
C GLY A 408 -2.11 -12.56 -10.55
N PHE A 409 -2.43 -11.66 -9.62
CA PHE A 409 -3.25 -10.49 -9.94
C PHE A 409 -2.44 -9.50 -10.78
N ARG A 410 -3.01 -9.06 -11.89
CA ARG A 410 -2.45 -7.97 -12.70
C ARG A 410 -3.56 -7.00 -13.07
N ILE A 411 -3.32 -5.71 -12.89
CA ILE A 411 -4.36 -4.69 -13.12
C ILE A 411 -4.84 -4.68 -14.57
N CYS A 412 -3.93 -4.90 -15.52
CA CYS A 412 -4.26 -4.96 -16.94
C CYS A 412 -5.28 -6.06 -17.29
N ASP A 413 -5.22 -7.22 -16.64
CA ASP A 413 -6.12 -8.34 -16.91
C ASP A 413 -7.57 -8.05 -16.50
N TYR A 414 -7.79 -7.03 -15.66
CA TYR A 414 -9.10 -6.63 -15.16
C TYR A 414 -9.55 -5.26 -15.65
N LEU A 415 -8.80 -4.61 -16.54
CA LEU A 415 -9.14 -3.25 -17.00
C LEU A 415 -10.51 -3.20 -17.68
N ASP A 416 -10.80 -4.10 -18.62
CA ASP A 416 -12.11 -4.18 -19.28
C ASP A 416 -13.25 -4.41 -18.27
N PHE A 417 -12.99 -5.20 -17.22
CA PHE A 417 -13.97 -5.40 -16.16
C PHE A 417 -14.20 -4.12 -15.35
N MET A 418 -13.14 -3.41 -14.97
CA MET A 418 -13.26 -2.13 -14.26
C MET A 418 -13.95 -1.05 -15.11
N GLU A 419 -13.68 -0.98 -16.40
CA GLU A 419 -14.39 -0.07 -17.32
C GLU A 419 -15.88 -0.41 -17.42
N SER A 420 -16.23 -1.71 -17.37
CA SER A 420 -17.64 -2.13 -17.30
C SER A 420 -18.32 -1.71 -16.00
N LEU A 421 -17.57 -1.65 -14.88
CA LEU A 421 -18.07 -1.15 -13.60
C LEU A 421 -18.23 0.37 -13.64
N GLU A 422 -17.25 1.09 -14.18
CA GLU A 422 -17.32 2.53 -14.41
C GLU A 422 -18.59 2.88 -15.19
N HIS A 423 -18.84 2.20 -16.31
CA HIS A 423 -20.03 2.48 -17.13
C HIS A 423 -21.36 2.27 -16.39
N LYS A 424 -21.42 1.32 -15.46
CA LYS A 424 -22.64 0.99 -14.71
C LYS A 424 -22.84 1.85 -13.45
N TYR A 425 -21.75 2.20 -12.77
CA TYR A 425 -21.80 2.68 -11.38
C TYR A 425 -21.14 4.04 -11.17
N LYS A 426 -20.44 4.62 -12.15
CA LYS A 426 -19.73 5.91 -11.98
C LYS A 426 -20.64 7.02 -11.46
N ASP A 427 -21.83 7.16 -12.02
CA ASP A 427 -22.77 8.22 -11.62
C ASP A 427 -23.22 8.12 -10.16
N ILE A 428 -23.13 6.91 -9.56
CA ILE A 428 -23.45 6.66 -8.16
C ILE A 428 -22.17 6.83 -7.32
N VAL A 429 -21.13 6.04 -7.63
CA VAL A 429 -19.90 5.94 -6.83
C VAL A 429 -19.14 7.27 -6.83
N LEU A 430 -18.87 7.84 -8.00
CA LEU A 430 -18.08 9.06 -8.11
C LEU A 430 -18.86 10.29 -7.61
N SER A 431 -20.18 10.32 -7.77
CA SER A 431 -21.03 11.40 -7.24
C SER A 431 -20.94 11.45 -5.71
N ASP A 432 -21.03 10.31 -5.04
CA ASP A 432 -20.91 10.24 -3.59
C ASP A 432 -19.49 10.50 -3.11
N MET A 433 -18.47 10.00 -3.82
CA MET A 433 -17.07 10.31 -3.50
C MET A 433 -16.76 11.81 -3.63
N THR A 434 -17.34 12.49 -4.61
CA THR A 434 -17.26 13.95 -4.77
C THR A 434 -17.94 14.68 -3.61
N SER A 435 -18.90 14.05 -2.93
CA SER A 435 -19.61 14.61 -1.77
C SER A 435 -18.81 14.51 -0.47
N VAL A 436 -17.53 14.11 -0.49
CA VAL A 436 -16.69 13.93 0.70
C VAL A 436 -16.58 15.16 1.62
N CYS A 437 -16.64 16.37 1.06
CA CYS A 437 -16.61 17.60 1.82
C CYS A 437 -17.98 17.98 2.42
N ASN A 438 -19.07 17.46 1.85
CA ASN A 438 -20.46 17.72 2.23
C ASN A 438 -21.29 16.43 2.03
N PRO A 439 -21.14 15.42 2.90
CA PRO A 439 -21.88 14.18 2.77
C PRO A 439 -23.37 14.50 2.85
N VAL A 440 -24.15 13.93 1.93
CA VAL A 440 -25.60 14.08 1.92
C VAL A 440 -26.16 13.35 3.14
N ASP A 441 -26.96 14.05 3.96
CA ASP A 441 -27.58 13.54 5.19
C ASP A 441 -28.47 12.30 4.97
#